data_AF-A0A358N7N1-F1
#
_entry.id   AF-A0A358N7N1-F1
#
_cell.length_a   1.000
_cell.length_b   1.000
_cell.length_c   1.000
_cell.angle_alpha   90.00
_cell.angle_beta   90.00
_cell.angle_gamma   90.00
#
_symmetry.space_group_name_H-M   'P 1'
#
loop_
_entity.id
_entity.type
_entity.pdbx_description
1 polymer ?
#
loop_
_entity_poly.entity_id
_entity_poly.type
_entity_poly.pdbx_seq_one_letter_code
_entity_poly.pdbx_strand_id
1 'polypeptide(L)'
;MLSRNLSLLGLILAVILAVGCSDNSAKVKAIERQRQARIQADTTVDHLGEVHSLLSRLVELNPQEAQRELVYHLNRWGEGKEFDRDKATPLLKTISAVIPEQQAREMTEQASFVGSDTDYLRDCYLFRQISEWVDRESGEDPMLTDWLNEIESQLPEEEVVKLRTAVRLFDWTVRNVGYEPLQPETSLLPHPPFPGGMSIPEFSLGMKFQGPGYRQTDYETVWRGLGDSQQRAGVFTQLCRQASIPAFVLATQSEQDGTLAVWSVGVLIGNEVYLFEPELGCYVPGPGQVGIATLSQARSDASVLRRLNVVSYFDYPVANSDVQQSIALLNVTPEAVSLRMKQLESGLTGNRRMKTFVDVDALATEIDAVPGIAGVRLWDVPLLAEVYAAELKAAAMRDPLLTFWSQASWAILDGMSDNAKLLALARWRHLHGQFDKDDEEDAEGARVLYLQQRAPEFEIEDLGIDVDLQKAYGVRRELGMDQNQYEMQLRYVQDLMRMGKNAATYWVSLIQYDDERYETAQTWFSKRVLDSDLISRRELTGDVLSPWVAAARYNLARSLERSGKIDEAIQLYKTDGDPQEHGNRLRARLLDKRRRAVEAEPEAAASE
;
A
#
# COMPACT_ATOMS: atom_id res chain seq x y z
N MET A 1 -1.82 88.65 -53.46
CA MET A 1 -1.14 88.34 -52.18
C MET A 1 -1.86 87.16 -51.55
N LEU A 2 -1.11 86.11 -51.21
CA LEU A 2 -1.51 84.91 -50.46
C LEU A 2 -2.46 83.92 -51.15
N SER A 3 -1.91 83.23 -52.17
CA SER A 3 -2.25 81.86 -52.51
C SER A 3 -1.16 80.94 -51.96
N ARG A 4 -1.51 80.02 -51.04
CA ARG A 4 -0.87 78.70 -50.93
C ARG A 4 -1.56 77.83 -49.88
N ASN A 5 -1.82 76.60 -50.32
CA ASN A 5 -2.02 75.38 -49.54
C ASN A 5 -3.44 75.06 -49.05
N LEU A 6 -4.37 75.03 -50.02
CA LEU A 6 -5.24 73.87 -50.20
C LEU A 6 -4.37 72.64 -50.53
N SER A 7 -3.92 71.87 -49.53
CA SER A 7 -3.22 70.59 -49.77
C SER A 7 -3.41 69.53 -48.68
N LEU A 8 -4.44 69.59 -47.84
CA LEU A 8 -4.59 68.55 -46.79
C LEU A 8 -5.98 67.96 -46.57
N LEU A 9 -7.06 68.48 -47.18
CA LEU A 9 -8.41 67.91 -46.99
C LEU A 9 -8.87 66.96 -48.12
N GLY A 10 -8.11 66.83 -49.21
CA GLY A 10 -8.47 66.01 -50.36
C GLY A 10 -7.86 64.60 -50.40
N LEU A 11 -7.00 64.24 -49.43
CA LEU A 11 -6.24 62.97 -49.47
C LEU A 11 -6.55 61.99 -48.32
N ILE A 12 -7.53 62.29 -47.46
CA ILE A 12 -7.96 61.40 -46.37
C ILE A 12 -9.26 60.63 -46.70
N LEU A 13 -10.00 61.05 -47.74
CA LEU A 13 -11.22 60.35 -48.17
C LEU A 13 -11.00 59.21 -49.18
N ALA A 14 -9.75 58.94 -49.58
CA ALA A 14 -9.41 57.88 -50.54
C ALA A 14 -8.62 56.70 -49.92
N VAL A 15 -8.40 56.68 -48.59
CA VAL A 15 -7.68 55.59 -47.90
C VAL A 15 -8.57 54.81 -46.92
N ILE A 16 -9.82 55.24 -46.69
CA ILE A 16 -10.77 54.54 -45.80
C ILE A 16 -11.58 53.44 -46.52
N LEU A 17 -11.37 53.23 -47.83
CA LEU A 17 -12.00 52.13 -48.59
C LEU A 17 -11.02 51.02 -49.03
N ALA A 18 -9.81 50.96 -48.47
CA ALA A 18 -8.80 49.95 -48.84
C ALA A 18 -7.97 49.40 -47.66
N VAL A 19 -8.59 49.14 -46.50
CA VAL A 19 -7.96 48.36 -45.42
C VAL A 19 -8.83 47.14 -45.08
N GLY A 20 -8.57 46.06 -45.84
CA GLY A 20 -8.50 44.69 -45.35
C GLY A 20 -9.70 44.11 -44.60
N CYS A 21 -10.68 43.57 -45.36
CA CYS A 21 -11.31 42.30 -44.97
C CYS A 21 -10.25 41.18 -45.08
N SER A 22 -9.29 41.13 -44.14
CA SER A 22 -8.35 40.02 -44.02
C SER A 22 -8.96 38.92 -43.15
N ASP A 23 -9.58 37.98 -43.86
CA ASP A 23 -9.47 36.54 -43.64
C ASP A 23 -9.66 35.95 -42.23
N ASN A 24 -10.62 36.48 -41.46
CA ASN A 24 -11.13 35.77 -40.28
C ASN A 24 -11.82 34.45 -40.66
N SER A 25 -12.35 34.31 -41.88
CA SER A 25 -12.99 33.07 -42.34
C SER A 25 -11.98 31.94 -42.59
N ALA A 26 -10.81 32.20 -43.20
CA ALA A 26 -9.80 31.15 -43.33
C ALA A 26 -9.17 30.78 -41.99
N LYS A 27 -8.99 31.72 -41.05
CA LYS A 27 -8.54 31.41 -39.69
C LYS A 27 -9.54 30.54 -38.94
N VAL A 28 -10.83 30.87 -38.99
CA VAL A 28 -11.89 30.04 -38.38
C VAL A 28 -11.96 28.67 -39.04
N LYS A 29 -11.92 28.58 -40.37
CA LYS A 29 -11.89 27.28 -41.09
C LYS A 29 -10.63 26.48 -40.84
N ALA A 30 -9.48 27.12 -40.63
CA ALA A 30 -8.23 26.46 -40.27
C ALA A 30 -8.30 25.91 -38.84
N ILE A 31 -8.86 26.67 -37.90
CA ILE A 31 -9.12 26.22 -36.53
C ILE A 31 -10.13 25.07 -36.54
N GLU A 32 -11.21 25.16 -37.32
CA GLU A 32 -12.20 24.09 -37.47
C GLU A 32 -11.61 22.84 -38.13
N ARG A 33 -10.78 22.97 -39.17
CA ARG A 33 -10.07 21.85 -39.80
C ARG A 33 -9.04 21.24 -38.86
N GLN A 34 -8.31 22.04 -38.10
CA GLN A 34 -7.36 21.55 -37.10
C GLN A 34 -8.08 20.87 -35.94
N ARG A 35 -9.25 21.38 -35.54
CA ARG A 35 -10.13 20.77 -34.54
C ARG A 35 -10.72 19.47 -35.06
N GLN A 36 -11.20 19.41 -36.30
CA GLN A 36 -11.69 18.19 -36.95
C GLN A 36 -10.58 17.16 -37.15
N ALA A 37 -9.38 17.58 -37.56
CA ALA A 37 -8.23 16.69 -37.70
C ALA A 37 -7.75 16.16 -36.33
N ARG A 38 -7.79 16.98 -35.27
CA ARG A 38 -7.55 16.52 -33.90
C ARG A 38 -8.63 15.56 -33.43
N ILE A 39 -9.91 15.87 -33.62
CA ILE A 39 -11.02 14.97 -33.28
C ILE A 39 -10.91 13.64 -34.05
N GLN A 40 -10.49 13.68 -35.31
CA GLN A 40 -10.32 12.48 -36.14
C GLN A 40 -9.07 11.67 -35.77
N ALA A 41 -7.99 12.32 -35.33
CA ALA A 41 -6.84 11.65 -34.74
C ALA A 41 -7.18 11.06 -33.37
N ASP A 42 -7.86 11.82 -32.51
CA ASP A 42 -8.27 11.43 -31.15
C ASP A 42 -9.26 10.24 -31.19
N THR A 43 -10.18 10.18 -32.16
CA THR A 43 -11.12 9.04 -32.33
C THR A 43 -10.45 7.72 -32.73
N THR A 44 -9.18 7.74 -33.12
CA THR A 44 -8.39 6.53 -33.41
C THR A 44 -7.51 6.06 -32.25
N VAL A 45 -7.41 6.85 -31.17
CA VAL A 45 -6.56 6.53 -30.02
C VAL A 45 -7.35 5.69 -29.00
N ASP A 46 -6.76 4.58 -28.57
CA ASP A 46 -7.26 3.80 -27.45
C ASP A 46 -6.83 4.45 -26.13
N HIS A 47 -7.57 5.46 -25.70
CA HIS A 47 -7.25 6.23 -24.49
C HIS A 47 -7.17 5.38 -23.22
N LEU A 48 -7.99 4.32 -23.07
CA LEU A 48 -7.86 3.42 -21.91
C LEU A 48 -6.62 2.52 -22.02
N GLY A 49 -6.20 2.19 -23.25
CA GLY A 49 -4.93 1.51 -23.50
C GLY A 49 -3.75 2.36 -23.06
N GLU A 50 -3.75 3.65 -23.39
CA GLU A 50 -2.71 4.59 -22.95
C GLU A 50 -2.71 4.76 -21.42
N VAL A 51 -3.88 4.88 -20.79
CA VAL A 51 -3.98 4.91 -19.31
C VAL A 51 -3.36 3.67 -18.69
N HIS A 52 -3.71 2.47 -19.18
CA HIS A 52 -3.15 1.22 -18.68
C HIS A 52 -1.63 1.14 -18.88
N SER A 53 -1.14 1.54 -20.06
CA SER A 53 0.29 1.60 -20.38
C SER A 53 1.05 2.53 -19.40
N LEU A 54 0.54 3.73 -19.16
CA LEU A 54 1.11 4.69 -18.22
C LEU A 54 1.12 4.15 -16.79
N LEU A 55 0.03 3.53 -16.34
CA LEU A 55 -0.05 2.91 -15.02
C LEU A 55 0.98 1.79 -14.86
N SER A 56 1.12 0.91 -15.86
CA SER A 56 2.06 -0.24 -15.81
C SER A 56 3.53 0.15 -15.68
N ARG A 57 3.89 1.36 -16.13
CA ARG A 57 5.26 1.87 -16.16
C ARG A 57 5.47 3.06 -15.25
N LEU A 58 4.53 3.34 -14.34
CA LEU A 58 4.47 4.61 -13.60
C LEU A 58 5.80 4.96 -12.90
N VAL A 59 6.48 3.95 -12.35
CA VAL A 59 7.76 4.12 -11.63
C VAL A 59 8.95 4.46 -12.54
N GLU A 60 8.83 4.22 -13.84
CA GLU A 60 9.84 4.57 -14.85
C GLU A 60 9.64 5.98 -15.39
N LEU A 61 8.48 6.59 -15.16
CA LEU A 61 8.06 7.86 -15.75
C LEU A 61 8.35 9.03 -14.82
N ASN A 62 8.38 10.24 -15.40
CA ASN A 62 8.32 11.46 -14.61
C ASN A 62 6.92 11.57 -13.96
N PRO A 63 6.78 11.67 -12.63
CA PRO A 63 5.48 11.64 -11.96
C PRO A 63 4.52 12.75 -12.40
N GLN A 64 5.02 13.97 -12.61
CA GLN A 64 4.19 15.12 -12.99
C GLN A 64 3.70 15.02 -14.43
N GLU A 65 4.56 14.54 -15.33
CA GLU A 65 4.18 14.31 -16.73
C GLU A 65 3.21 13.14 -16.84
N ALA A 66 3.48 12.02 -16.16
CA ALA A 66 2.59 10.86 -16.13
C ALA A 66 1.19 11.23 -15.61
N GLN A 67 1.11 11.99 -14.51
CA GLN A 67 -0.16 12.48 -13.97
C GLN A 67 -0.92 13.33 -15.02
N ARG A 68 -0.23 14.25 -15.69
CA ARG A 68 -0.86 15.11 -16.72
C ARG A 68 -1.39 14.31 -17.91
N GLU A 69 -0.62 13.33 -18.39
CA GLU A 69 -1.02 12.47 -19.50
C GLU A 69 -2.18 11.53 -19.11
N LEU A 70 -2.17 10.98 -17.89
CA LEU A 70 -3.28 10.20 -17.35
C LEU A 70 -4.57 11.02 -17.31
N VAL A 71 -4.54 12.22 -16.72
CA VAL A 71 -5.70 13.12 -16.67
C VAL A 71 -6.19 13.47 -18.08
N TYR A 72 -5.28 13.72 -19.01
CA TYR A 72 -5.62 13.98 -20.41
C TYR A 72 -6.37 12.80 -21.03
N HIS A 73 -5.80 11.59 -21.00
CA HIS A 73 -6.42 10.42 -21.62
C HIS A 73 -7.74 10.03 -20.97
N LEU A 74 -7.85 10.11 -19.63
CA LEU A 74 -9.10 9.85 -18.92
C LEU A 74 -10.23 10.81 -19.34
N ASN A 75 -9.94 12.11 -19.38
CA ASN A 75 -10.94 13.10 -19.80
C ASN A 75 -11.30 12.96 -21.27
N ARG A 76 -10.34 12.65 -22.16
CA ARG A 76 -10.63 12.36 -23.57
C ARG A 76 -11.50 11.14 -23.77
N TRP A 77 -11.25 10.08 -23.01
CA TRP A 77 -12.09 8.89 -23.01
C TRP A 77 -13.51 9.18 -22.50
N GLY A 78 -13.65 10.09 -21.53
CA GLY A 78 -14.94 10.52 -20.99
C GLY A 78 -15.72 11.51 -21.86
N GLU A 79 -15.10 12.13 -22.87
CA GLU A 79 -15.76 13.11 -23.73
C GLU A 79 -16.98 12.50 -24.45
N GLY A 80 -18.13 13.17 -24.36
CA GLY A 80 -19.37 12.74 -25.00
C GLY A 80 -20.12 11.61 -24.30
N LYS A 81 -19.63 11.13 -23.15
CA LYS A 81 -20.38 10.18 -22.30
C LYS A 81 -21.34 10.94 -21.40
N GLU A 82 -22.56 10.43 -21.28
CA GLU A 82 -23.50 10.91 -20.26
C GLU A 82 -23.16 10.23 -18.94
N PHE A 83 -22.78 11.03 -17.95
CA PHE A 83 -22.60 10.55 -16.58
C PHE A 83 -23.97 10.44 -15.93
N ASP A 84 -24.20 9.32 -15.24
CA ASP A 84 -25.37 9.17 -14.38
C ASP A 84 -25.43 10.32 -13.38
N ARG A 85 -26.63 10.73 -12.99
CA ARG A 85 -26.84 11.83 -12.02
C ARG A 85 -27.32 11.30 -10.68
N ASP A 86 -26.88 10.09 -10.35
CA ASP A 86 -27.04 9.51 -9.02
C ASP A 86 -26.52 10.51 -7.97
N LYS A 87 -27.22 10.58 -6.84
CA LYS A 87 -26.83 11.49 -5.76
C LYS A 87 -25.64 10.90 -5.02
N ALA A 88 -24.72 11.76 -4.60
CA ALA A 88 -23.65 11.33 -3.70
C ALA A 88 -24.21 10.69 -2.42
N THR A 89 -23.62 9.55 -2.04
CA THR A 89 -23.99 8.76 -0.87
C THR A 89 -24.12 9.61 0.41
N PRO A 90 -25.12 9.35 1.26
CA PRO A 90 -25.22 9.99 2.57
C PRO A 90 -24.06 9.61 3.51
N LEU A 91 -23.27 8.57 3.22
CA LEU A 91 -22.14 8.16 4.06
C LEU A 91 -20.99 9.17 4.03
N LEU A 92 -20.91 10.09 3.05
CA LEU A 92 -19.91 11.18 3.05
C LEU A 92 -19.96 12.05 4.31
N LYS A 93 -21.11 12.16 4.97
CA LYS A 93 -21.22 12.89 6.26
C LYS A 93 -20.33 12.30 7.36
N THR A 94 -19.98 11.01 7.27
CA THR A 94 -19.25 10.28 8.32
C THR A 94 -17.77 10.64 8.40
N ILE A 95 -17.24 11.28 7.35
CA ILE A 95 -15.86 11.81 7.23
C ILE A 95 -15.82 13.34 7.26
N SER A 96 -16.93 14.00 7.62
CA SER A 96 -17.08 15.46 7.63
C SER A 96 -16.12 16.19 8.57
N ALA A 97 -15.54 15.46 9.54
CA ALA A 97 -14.49 15.97 10.41
C ALA A 97 -13.16 16.19 9.68
N VAL A 98 -12.88 15.45 8.60
CA VAL A 98 -11.64 15.55 7.82
C VAL A 98 -11.84 16.41 6.57
N ILE A 99 -12.91 16.16 5.83
CA ILE A 99 -13.28 16.91 4.63
C ILE A 99 -14.74 17.39 4.74
N PRO A 100 -15.03 18.70 4.59
CA PRO A 100 -16.40 19.20 4.64
C PRO A 100 -17.33 18.45 3.68
N GLU A 101 -18.55 18.09 4.14
CA GLU A 101 -19.47 17.26 3.34
C GLU A 101 -19.75 17.85 1.96
N GLN A 102 -19.92 19.17 1.85
CA GLN A 102 -20.13 19.84 0.56
C GLN A 102 -18.95 19.63 -0.38
N GLN A 103 -17.72 19.78 0.12
CA GLN A 103 -16.51 19.56 -0.68
C GLN A 103 -16.40 18.10 -1.13
N ALA A 104 -16.67 17.15 -0.23
CA ALA A 104 -16.68 15.73 -0.59
C ALA A 104 -17.74 15.43 -1.66
N ARG A 105 -18.94 16.01 -1.57
CA ARG A 105 -19.99 15.88 -2.59
C ARG A 105 -19.54 16.42 -3.94
N GLU A 106 -19.00 17.64 -3.97
CA GLU A 106 -18.46 18.26 -5.18
C GLU A 106 -17.38 17.37 -5.83
N MET A 107 -16.47 16.80 -5.02
CA MET A 107 -15.46 15.84 -5.50
C MET A 107 -16.07 14.57 -6.09
N THR A 108 -17.16 14.03 -5.51
CA THR A 108 -17.80 12.80 -6.00
C THR A 108 -18.67 12.99 -7.24
N GLU A 109 -19.32 14.15 -7.35
CA GLU A 109 -20.28 14.48 -8.40
C GLU A 109 -19.61 15.11 -9.64
N GLN A 110 -18.35 15.54 -9.52
CA GLN A 110 -17.58 16.06 -10.63
C GLN A 110 -17.40 14.99 -11.72
N ALA A 111 -17.79 15.35 -12.96
CA ALA A 111 -17.72 14.49 -14.14
C ALA A 111 -16.31 14.37 -14.75
N SER A 112 -15.49 15.43 -14.64
CA SER A 112 -14.12 15.42 -15.17
C SER A 112 -13.15 14.77 -14.19
N PHE A 113 -12.17 14.07 -14.75
CA PHE A 113 -11.08 13.49 -13.98
C PHE A 113 -10.06 14.57 -13.59
N VAL A 114 -9.52 14.47 -12.39
CA VAL A 114 -8.58 15.40 -11.75
C VAL A 114 -7.30 14.69 -11.29
N GLY A 115 -6.37 15.44 -10.70
CA GLY A 115 -5.08 14.89 -10.25
C GLY A 115 -5.21 13.75 -9.24
N SER A 116 -6.08 13.86 -8.22
CA SER A 116 -6.25 12.82 -7.20
C SER A 116 -6.79 11.51 -7.77
N ASP A 117 -7.53 11.54 -8.88
CA ASP A 117 -7.97 10.34 -9.57
C ASP A 117 -6.81 9.50 -10.08
N THR A 118 -5.66 10.12 -10.40
CA THR A 118 -4.48 9.39 -10.89
C THR A 118 -3.79 8.61 -9.77
N ASP A 119 -3.73 9.17 -8.56
CA ASP A 119 -3.24 8.47 -7.38
C ASP A 119 -4.17 7.31 -7.01
N TYR A 120 -5.48 7.56 -7.01
CA TYR A 120 -6.47 6.51 -6.78
C TYR A 120 -6.40 5.37 -7.80
N LEU A 121 -6.21 5.69 -9.09
CA LEU A 121 -6.08 4.68 -10.15
C LEU A 121 -4.77 3.91 -10.09
N ARG A 122 -3.66 4.56 -9.70
CA ARG A 122 -2.40 3.86 -9.39
C ARG A 122 -2.64 2.81 -8.31
N ASP A 123 -3.34 3.18 -7.25
CA ASP A 123 -3.60 2.29 -6.12
C ASP A 123 -4.48 1.11 -6.56
N CYS A 124 -5.60 1.39 -7.24
CA CYS A 124 -6.46 0.35 -7.82
C CYS A 124 -5.67 -0.61 -8.72
N TYR A 125 -4.82 -0.08 -9.59
CA TYR A 125 -3.99 -0.87 -10.49
C TYR A 125 -3.01 -1.75 -9.72
N LEU A 126 -2.24 -1.19 -8.78
CA LEU A 126 -1.25 -1.94 -8.02
C LEU A 126 -1.90 -3.06 -7.18
N PHE A 127 -2.96 -2.74 -6.43
CA PHE A 127 -3.68 -3.75 -5.65
C PHE A 127 -4.31 -4.82 -6.54
N ARG A 128 -4.75 -4.46 -7.76
CA ARG A 128 -5.25 -5.43 -8.73
C ARG A 128 -4.14 -6.39 -9.15
N GLN A 129 -2.98 -5.86 -9.55
CA GLN A 129 -1.84 -6.67 -9.95
C GLN A 129 -1.43 -7.64 -8.85
N ILE A 130 -1.35 -7.18 -7.59
CA ILE A 130 -1.05 -8.05 -6.45
C ILE A 130 -2.12 -9.14 -6.30
N SER A 131 -3.40 -8.79 -6.31
CA SER A 131 -4.50 -9.75 -6.13
C SER A 131 -4.51 -10.86 -7.20
N GLU A 132 -4.06 -10.57 -8.44
CA GLU A 132 -4.07 -11.51 -9.56
C GLU A 132 -3.15 -12.70 -9.35
N TRP A 133 -1.93 -12.47 -8.85
CA TRP A 133 -0.93 -13.54 -8.72
C TRP A 133 -0.88 -14.15 -7.32
N VAL A 134 -1.36 -13.43 -6.30
CA VAL A 134 -1.38 -13.92 -4.91
C VAL A 134 -2.44 -15.00 -4.71
N ASP A 135 -3.59 -14.91 -5.39
CA ASP A 135 -4.69 -15.86 -5.21
C ASP A 135 -4.47 -17.17 -5.99
N ARG A 136 -3.56 -17.99 -5.46
CA ARG A 136 -3.25 -19.33 -5.95
C ARG A 136 -3.27 -20.35 -4.82
N GLU A 137 -3.54 -21.60 -5.17
CA GLU A 137 -3.67 -22.70 -4.20
C GLU A 137 -2.44 -22.88 -3.31
N SER A 138 -1.24 -22.77 -3.89
CA SER A 138 0.03 -22.87 -3.15
C SER A 138 0.24 -21.76 -2.10
N GLY A 139 -0.48 -20.64 -2.24
CA GLY A 139 -0.49 -19.54 -1.27
C GLY A 139 -1.29 -19.83 0.00
N GLU A 140 -2.11 -20.88 0.03
CA GLU A 140 -3.00 -21.17 1.16
C GLU A 140 -2.23 -21.52 2.43
N ASP A 141 -2.57 -20.90 3.57
CA ASP A 141 -1.93 -21.20 4.85
C ASP A 141 -2.20 -22.66 5.24
N PRO A 142 -1.16 -23.52 5.39
CA PRO A 142 -1.36 -24.93 5.69
C PRO A 142 -2.18 -25.16 6.95
N MET A 143 -2.14 -24.22 7.90
CA MET A 143 -2.91 -24.28 9.15
C MET A 143 -4.43 -24.29 8.95
N LEU A 144 -4.92 -23.80 7.81
CA LEU A 144 -6.34 -23.65 7.52
C LEU A 144 -6.86 -24.64 6.46
N THR A 145 -5.96 -25.35 5.76
CA THR A 145 -6.34 -26.22 4.63
C THR A 145 -7.40 -27.25 4.98
N ASP A 146 -7.22 -27.99 6.07
CA ASP A 146 -8.19 -29.04 6.46
C ASP A 146 -9.57 -28.44 6.75
N TRP A 147 -9.60 -27.31 7.48
CA TRP A 147 -10.83 -26.59 7.80
C TRP A 147 -11.50 -25.98 6.55
N LEU A 148 -10.73 -25.43 5.62
CA LEU A 148 -11.25 -24.89 4.36
C LEU A 148 -11.81 -26.00 3.47
N ASN A 149 -11.22 -27.20 3.49
CA ASN A 149 -11.77 -28.36 2.76
C ASN A 149 -13.09 -28.81 3.39
N GLU A 150 -13.22 -28.78 4.72
CA GLU A 150 -14.48 -29.10 5.39
C GLU A 150 -15.59 -28.09 5.08
N ILE A 151 -15.24 -26.79 4.96
CA ILE A 151 -16.22 -25.71 4.74
C ILE A 151 -16.87 -25.76 3.35
N GLU A 152 -16.24 -26.44 2.38
CA GLU A 152 -16.81 -26.68 1.04
C GLU A 152 -18.16 -27.38 1.08
N SER A 153 -18.40 -28.19 2.11
CA SER A 153 -19.68 -28.86 2.31
C SER A 153 -20.75 -27.98 2.97
N GLN A 154 -20.37 -26.82 3.50
CA GLN A 154 -21.20 -25.97 4.37
C GLN A 154 -21.59 -24.64 3.70
N LEU A 155 -20.79 -24.15 2.76
CA LEU A 155 -21.00 -22.89 2.06
C LEU A 155 -21.19 -23.09 0.56
N PRO A 156 -21.91 -22.19 -0.14
CA PRO A 156 -21.90 -22.16 -1.60
C PRO A 156 -20.49 -22.01 -2.16
N GLU A 157 -20.22 -22.61 -3.32
CA GLU A 157 -18.90 -22.61 -3.97
C GLU A 157 -18.30 -21.21 -4.10
N GLU A 158 -19.10 -20.22 -4.53
CA GLU A 158 -18.66 -18.82 -4.67
C GLU A 158 -18.17 -18.23 -3.33
N GLU A 159 -18.85 -18.55 -2.24
CA GLU A 159 -18.49 -18.05 -0.90
C GLU A 159 -17.24 -18.74 -0.35
N VAL A 160 -17.04 -20.02 -0.67
CA VAL A 160 -15.79 -20.74 -0.33
C VAL A 160 -14.62 -20.13 -1.08
N VAL A 161 -14.77 -19.84 -2.38
CA VAL A 161 -13.73 -19.18 -3.17
C VAL A 161 -13.36 -17.83 -2.54
N LYS A 162 -14.35 -16.98 -2.23
CA LYS A 162 -14.11 -15.69 -1.56
C LYS A 162 -13.37 -15.87 -0.23
N LEU A 163 -13.75 -16.85 0.59
CA LEU A 163 -13.09 -17.10 1.88
C LEU A 163 -11.63 -17.56 1.69
N ARG A 164 -11.36 -18.49 0.77
CA ARG A 164 -10.00 -18.95 0.46
C ARG A 164 -9.13 -17.80 -0.06
N THR A 165 -9.67 -16.98 -0.97
CA THR A 165 -8.99 -15.78 -1.48
C THR A 165 -8.70 -14.81 -0.34
N ALA A 166 -9.66 -14.50 0.55
CA ALA A 166 -9.45 -13.62 1.69
C ALA A 166 -8.32 -14.13 2.63
N VAL A 167 -8.27 -15.44 2.89
CA VAL A 167 -7.19 -16.06 3.68
C VAL A 167 -5.83 -15.85 3.02
N ARG A 168 -5.71 -16.06 1.70
CA ARG A 168 -4.47 -15.88 0.95
C ARG A 168 -4.02 -14.43 0.94
N LEU A 169 -4.95 -13.50 0.73
CA LEU A 169 -4.68 -12.06 0.72
C LEU A 169 -4.24 -11.56 2.11
N PHE A 170 -4.83 -12.07 3.19
CA PHE A 170 -4.41 -11.73 4.55
C PHE A 170 -3.02 -12.28 4.87
N ASP A 171 -2.76 -13.57 4.62
CA ASP A 171 -1.44 -14.18 4.83
C ASP A 171 -0.35 -13.44 4.03
N TRP A 172 -0.64 -13.11 2.76
CA TRP A 172 0.28 -12.32 1.94
C TRP A 172 0.53 -10.93 2.54
N THR A 173 -0.51 -10.24 3.03
CA THR A 173 -0.39 -8.93 3.67
C THR A 173 0.54 -8.99 4.88
N VAL A 174 0.35 -9.96 5.78
CA VAL A 174 1.18 -10.12 6.98
C VAL A 174 2.64 -10.44 6.63
N ARG A 175 2.87 -11.26 5.60
CA ARG A 175 4.24 -11.61 5.14
C ARG A 175 4.95 -10.43 4.46
N ASN A 176 4.23 -9.63 3.68
CA ASN A 176 4.81 -8.59 2.83
C ASN A 176 4.81 -7.18 3.45
N VAL A 177 4.00 -6.94 4.48
CA VAL A 177 3.98 -5.70 5.25
C VAL A 177 4.45 -6.01 6.67
N GLY A 178 5.73 -5.74 6.96
CA GLY A 178 6.27 -5.91 8.31
C GLY A 178 5.54 -5.04 9.33
N TYR A 179 5.30 -5.57 10.53
CA TYR A 179 4.62 -4.82 11.59
C TYR A 179 5.58 -3.79 12.17
N GLU A 180 5.18 -2.53 12.09
CA GLU A 180 5.88 -1.44 12.75
C GLU A 180 5.01 -0.87 13.87
N PRO A 181 5.47 -0.88 15.14
CA PRO A 181 4.70 -0.44 16.28
C PRO A 181 4.53 1.09 16.31
N LEU A 182 3.54 1.56 17.06
CA LEU A 182 3.19 2.97 17.25
C LEU A 182 4.07 3.66 18.31
N GLN A 183 5.39 3.54 18.17
CA GLN A 183 6.36 4.10 19.11
C GLN A 183 7.49 4.78 18.33
N PRO A 184 7.53 6.13 18.26
CA PRO A 184 8.58 6.85 17.55
C PRO A 184 9.99 6.52 18.05
N GLU A 185 10.13 6.26 19.34
CA GLU A 185 11.39 5.89 20.00
C GLU A 185 11.88 4.47 19.70
N THR A 186 10.97 3.58 19.27
CA THR A 186 11.30 2.22 18.82
C THR A 186 10.88 2.01 17.37
N SER A 187 10.71 3.10 16.60
CA SER A 187 10.28 3.00 15.21
C SER A 187 11.30 2.17 14.45
N LEU A 188 10.77 1.20 13.71
CA LEU A 188 11.57 0.38 12.81
C LEU A 188 11.84 1.11 11.50
N LEU A 189 11.30 2.32 11.30
CA LEU A 189 11.60 3.09 10.12
C LEU A 189 13.12 3.29 10.05
N PRO A 190 13.66 3.23 8.84
CA PRO A 190 15.09 3.38 8.60
C PRO A 190 15.50 4.87 8.66
N HIS A 191 14.93 5.62 9.60
CA HIS A 191 15.28 6.99 9.85
C HIS A 191 16.53 7.07 10.75
N PRO A 192 17.35 8.12 10.61
CA PRO A 192 18.28 8.46 11.68
C PRO A 192 17.50 8.67 13.00
N PRO A 193 18.09 8.37 14.18
CA PRO A 193 17.44 8.64 15.47
C PRO A 193 16.91 10.08 15.49
N PHE A 194 15.73 10.29 16.08
CA PHE A 194 15.10 11.61 16.12
C PHE A 194 16.12 12.64 16.66
N PRO A 195 16.64 13.56 15.82
CA PRO A 195 17.79 14.39 16.19
C PRO A 195 17.47 15.24 17.40
N GLY A 196 18.39 15.26 18.37
CA GLY A 196 18.29 16.18 19.50
C GLY A 196 18.16 17.62 19.01
N GLY A 197 17.06 18.29 19.35
CA GLY A 197 16.77 19.67 18.95
C GLY A 197 15.83 19.83 17.74
N MET A 198 15.38 18.75 17.10
CA MET A 198 14.29 18.82 16.11
C MET A 198 12.95 19.07 16.81
N SER A 199 12.13 19.98 16.28
CA SER A 199 10.76 20.18 16.78
C SER A 199 9.81 19.17 16.14
N ILE A 200 9.04 18.46 16.96
CA ILE A 200 7.92 17.64 16.47
C ILE A 200 6.86 18.60 15.88
N PRO A 201 6.45 18.44 14.61
CA PRO A 201 5.42 19.29 14.02
C PRO A 201 4.07 19.11 14.71
N GLU A 202 3.32 20.20 14.82
CA GLU A 202 1.90 20.13 15.15
C GLU A 202 1.10 19.78 13.91
N PHE A 203 0.15 18.87 14.05
CA PHE A 203 -0.75 18.44 12.98
C PHE A 203 -2.19 18.84 13.30
N SER A 204 -2.96 19.10 12.24
CA SER A 204 -4.39 19.39 12.39
C SER A 204 -5.20 18.13 12.72
N LEU A 205 -6.51 18.30 12.94
CA LEU A 205 -7.47 17.21 13.14
C LEU A 205 -7.15 16.26 14.32
N GLY A 206 -6.34 16.72 15.28
CA GLY A 206 -5.92 15.90 16.42
C GLY A 206 -4.93 14.78 16.06
N MET A 207 -4.37 14.79 14.85
CA MET A 207 -3.35 13.83 14.44
C MET A 207 -2.10 13.98 15.30
N LYS A 208 -1.45 12.84 15.57
CA LYS A 208 -0.18 12.77 16.29
C LYS A 208 0.95 12.54 15.29
N PHE A 209 2.13 13.05 15.59
CA PHE A 209 3.32 12.69 14.82
C PHE A 209 3.55 11.17 14.90
N GLN A 210 3.65 10.51 13.74
CA GLN A 210 3.67 9.05 13.61
C GLN A 210 2.50 8.34 14.30
N GLY A 211 1.31 8.92 14.22
CA GLY A 211 0.09 8.28 14.72
C GLY A 211 -0.37 7.08 13.90
N PRO A 212 -1.35 6.32 14.42
CA PRO A 212 -1.81 5.07 13.80
C PRO A 212 -2.54 5.29 12.49
N GLY A 213 -2.26 4.45 11.50
CA GLY A 213 -2.98 4.39 10.24
C GLY A 213 -2.51 5.41 9.20
N TYR A 214 -2.28 6.65 9.60
CA TYR A 214 -2.10 7.78 8.68
C TYR A 214 -0.65 8.25 8.48
N ARG A 215 0.35 7.54 9.02
CA ARG A 215 1.76 7.91 8.82
C ARG A 215 2.27 7.71 7.38
N GLN A 216 1.51 6.94 6.58
CA GLN A 216 1.71 6.71 5.15
C GLN A 216 0.41 6.10 4.59
N THR A 217 0.18 6.27 3.30
CA THR A 217 -1.01 5.77 2.58
C THR A 217 -1.00 4.24 2.43
N ASP A 218 -2.13 3.66 2.02
CA ASP A 218 -2.23 2.22 1.69
C ASP A 218 -1.22 1.82 0.59
N TYR A 219 -1.08 2.66 -0.44
CA TYR A 219 -0.08 2.50 -1.50
C TYR A 219 1.34 2.50 -0.95
N GLU A 220 1.71 3.51 -0.18
CA GLU A 220 3.05 3.59 0.40
C GLU A 220 3.33 2.42 1.33
N THR A 221 2.33 1.94 2.07
CA THR A 221 2.45 0.79 2.96
C THR A 221 2.81 -0.49 2.21
N VAL A 222 2.08 -0.81 1.14
CA VAL A 222 2.40 -2.00 0.34
C VAL A 222 3.71 -1.81 -0.44
N TRP A 223 3.96 -0.60 -0.93
CA TRP A 223 5.18 -0.23 -1.64
C TRP A 223 6.43 -0.44 -0.79
N ARG A 224 6.44 0.12 0.42
CA ARG A 224 7.56 0.10 1.37
C ARG A 224 7.65 -1.22 2.16
N GLY A 225 6.56 -1.97 2.24
CA GLY A 225 6.51 -3.28 2.90
C GLY A 225 6.67 -3.22 4.42
N LEU A 226 6.21 -2.13 5.03
CA LEU A 226 6.22 -1.89 6.48
C LEU A 226 4.99 -1.06 6.82
N GLY A 227 4.34 -1.29 7.97
CA GLY A 227 3.18 -0.51 8.41
C GLY A 227 2.63 -0.96 9.76
N ASP A 228 1.75 -0.14 10.36
CA ASP A 228 1.09 -0.49 11.63
C ASP A 228 -0.11 -1.42 11.39
N SER A 229 -0.84 -1.73 12.46
CA SER A 229 -2.04 -2.56 12.40
C SER A 229 -3.12 -1.97 11.50
N GLN A 230 -3.33 -0.66 11.54
CA GLN A 230 -4.33 0.00 10.70
C GLN A 230 -3.87 0.04 9.23
N GLN A 231 -2.60 0.27 8.97
CA GLN A 231 -2.06 0.26 7.60
C GLN A 231 -2.10 -1.14 6.97
N ARG A 232 -1.84 -2.19 7.77
CA ARG A 232 -2.08 -3.58 7.34
C ARG A 232 -3.56 -3.85 7.08
N ALA A 233 -4.46 -3.32 7.91
CA ALA A 233 -5.90 -3.40 7.69
C ALA A 233 -6.30 -2.72 6.36
N GLY A 234 -5.70 -1.55 6.08
CA GLY A 234 -5.86 -0.81 4.84
C GLY A 234 -5.47 -1.65 3.62
N VAL A 235 -4.22 -2.13 3.58
CA VAL A 235 -3.71 -3.01 2.53
C VAL A 235 -4.60 -4.24 2.32
N PHE A 236 -4.98 -4.93 3.40
CA PHE A 236 -5.81 -6.14 3.30
C PHE A 236 -7.20 -5.84 2.71
N THR A 237 -7.86 -4.78 3.17
CA THR A 237 -9.19 -4.39 2.66
C THR A 237 -9.12 -3.91 1.20
N GLN A 238 -8.03 -3.25 0.79
CA GLN A 238 -7.81 -2.87 -0.62
C GLN A 238 -7.63 -4.08 -1.53
N LEU A 239 -6.90 -5.11 -1.09
CA LEU A 239 -6.73 -6.36 -1.81
C LEU A 239 -8.06 -7.11 -1.95
N CYS A 240 -8.83 -7.24 -0.85
CA CYS A 240 -10.16 -7.84 -0.87
C CYS A 240 -11.09 -7.11 -1.85
N ARG A 241 -11.03 -5.77 -1.88
CA ARG A 241 -11.81 -4.97 -2.83
C ARG A 241 -11.51 -5.33 -4.29
N GLN A 242 -10.24 -5.48 -4.66
CA GLN A 242 -9.88 -5.89 -6.03
C GLN A 242 -10.30 -7.32 -6.35
N ALA A 243 -10.40 -8.18 -5.34
CA ALA A 243 -10.94 -9.52 -5.44
C ALA A 243 -12.49 -9.59 -5.35
N SER A 244 -13.19 -8.44 -5.30
CA SER A 244 -14.65 -8.39 -5.13
C SER A 244 -15.17 -9.03 -3.84
N ILE A 245 -14.38 -8.95 -2.76
CA ILE A 245 -14.71 -9.49 -1.44
C ILE A 245 -15.03 -8.33 -0.49
N PRO A 246 -16.25 -8.27 0.07
CA PRO A 246 -16.61 -7.27 1.07
C PRO A 246 -15.77 -7.42 2.36
N ALA A 247 -14.88 -6.46 2.61
CA ALA A 247 -14.05 -6.40 3.80
C ALA A 247 -14.05 -4.99 4.40
N PHE A 248 -14.05 -4.90 5.74
CA PHE A 248 -14.16 -3.64 6.46
C PHE A 248 -13.49 -3.70 7.83
N VAL A 249 -13.01 -2.55 8.32
CA VAL A 249 -12.42 -2.46 9.65
C VAL A 249 -13.54 -2.44 10.69
N LEU A 250 -13.40 -3.22 11.75
CA LEU A 250 -14.33 -3.26 12.87
C LEU A 250 -13.82 -2.35 13.98
N ALA A 251 -14.71 -1.51 14.52
CA ALA A 251 -14.42 -0.65 15.66
C ALA A 251 -15.45 -0.83 16.78
N THR A 252 -14.98 -0.78 18.02
CA THR A 252 -15.84 -0.57 19.19
C THR A 252 -16.08 0.92 19.37
N GLN A 253 -17.20 1.29 20.00
CA GLN A 253 -17.52 2.67 20.31
C GLN A 253 -17.49 2.90 21.81
N SER A 254 -16.71 3.91 22.23
CA SER A 254 -16.69 4.38 23.62
C SER A 254 -18.05 4.95 24.01
N GLU A 255 -18.62 4.46 25.13
CA GLU A 255 -19.87 5.00 25.68
C GLU A 255 -19.71 6.43 26.24
N GLN A 256 -18.48 6.85 26.55
CA GLN A 256 -18.22 8.14 27.22
C GLN A 256 -18.24 9.31 26.23
N ASP A 257 -17.59 9.15 25.08
CA ASP A 257 -17.32 10.22 24.12
C ASP A 257 -17.62 9.84 22.67
N GLY A 258 -18.08 8.61 22.43
CA GLY A 258 -18.43 8.12 21.09
C GLY A 258 -17.23 7.86 20.19
N THR A 259 -16.00 7.93 20.72
CA THR A 259 -14.78 7.63 19.98
C THR A 259 -14.76 6.19 19.51
N LEU A 260 -14.18 5.96 18.33
CA LEU A 260 -14.09 4.64 17.73
C LEU A 260 -12.69 4.07 17.94
N ALA A 261 -12.61 2.86 18.48
CA ALA A 261 -11.38 2.11 18.63
C ALA A 261 -11.42 0.89 17.70
N VAL A 262 -10.60 0.91 16.66
CA VAL A 262 -10.45 -0.23 15.73
C VAL A 262 -9.84 -1.43 16.44
N TRP A 263 -10.27 -2.64 16.09
CA TRP A 263 -9.79 -3.86 16.77
C TRP A 263 -9.56 -5.07 15.87
N SER A 264 -10.16 -5.12 14.67
CA SER A 264 -10.03 -6.25 13.74
C SER A 264 -10.52 -5.84 12.35
N VAL A 265 -10.27 -6.68 11.34
CA VAL A 265 -10.92 -6.62 10.02
C VAL A 265 -11.94 -7.75 9.91
N GLY A 266 -13.16 -7.39 9.52
CA GLY A 266 -14.22 -8.32 9.16
C GLY A 266 -14.27 -8.56 7.66
N VAL A 267 -14.45 -9.82 7.25
CA VAL A 267 -14.72 -10.21 5.86
C VAL A 267 -16.09 -10.86 5.80
N LEU A 268 -17.02 -10.27 5.05
CA LEU A 268 -18.39 -10.77 4.93
C LEU A 268 -18.44 -11.86 3.84
N ILE A 269 -18.74 -13.09 4.27
CA ILE A 269 -18.92 -14.26 3.41
C ILE A 269 -20.28 -14.86 3.75
N GLY A 270 -21.18 -14.91 2.76
CA GLY A 270 -22.59 -15.16 2.98
C GLY A 270 -23.18 -14.15 3.99
N ASN A 271 -23.67 -14.65 5.13
CA ASN A 271 -24.26 -13.81 6.19
C ASN A 271 -23.36 -13.71 7.44
N GLU A 272 -22.12 -14.18 7.36
CA GLU A 272 -21.18 -14.22 8.48
C GLU A 272 -19.98 -13.32 8.21
N VAL A 273 -19.45 -12.71 9.28
CA VAL A 273 -18.26 -11.84 9.21
C VAL A 273 -17.09 -12.58 9.84
N TYR A 274 -16.15 -13.05 9.02
CA TYR A 274 -14.93 -13.73 9.45
C TYR A 274 -13.89 -12.73 9.93
N LEU A 275 -13.21 -13.05 11.04
CA LEU A 275 -12.37 -12.09 11.77
C LEU A 275 -10.87 -12.31 11.53
N PHE A 276 -10.21 -11.24 11.10
CA PHE A 276 -8.77 -11.16 10.88
C PHE A 276 -8.17 -10.08 11.78
N GLU A 277 -7.01 -10.33 12.38
CA GLU A 277 -6.39 -9.42 13.33
C GLU A 277 -5.03 -8.91 12.82
N PRO A 278 -4.99 -7.72 12.18
CA PRO A 278 -3.77 -7.17 11.58
C PRO A 278 -2.63 -6.83 12.55
N GLU A 279 -2.92 -6.48 13.81
CA GLU A 279 -1.88 -6.16 14.80
C GLU A 279 -1.10 -7.41 15.21
N LEU A 280 -1.84 -8.48 15.52
CA LEU A 280 -1.29 -9.79 15.81
C LEU A 280 -0.82 -10.52 14.53
N GLY A 281 -1.18 -10.04 13.33
CA GLY A 281 -0.82 -10.69 12.08
C GLY A 281 -1.37 -12.12 11.97
N CYS A 282 -2.56 -12.37 12.53
CA CYS A 282 -3.20 -13.68 12.50
C CYS A 282 -4.72 -13.56 12.32
N TYR A 283 -5.38 -14.62 11.87
CA TYR A 283 -6.83 -14.72 11.98
C TYR A 283 -7.24 -14.90 13.45
N VAL A 284 -8.48 -14.57 13.81
CA VAL A 284 -9.02 -14.89 15.13
C VAL A 284 -9.40 -16.38 15.14
N PRO A 285 -8.81 -17.23 16.00
CA PRO A 285 -9.10 -18.67 15.97
C PRO A 285 -10.55 -18.97 16.39
N GLY A 286 -11.21 -19.82 15.61
CA GLY A 286 -12.59 -20.25 15.88
C GLY A 286 -12.76 -21.01 17.21
N PRO A 287 -14.01 -21.35 17.58
CA PRO A 287 -14.30 -22.26 18.68
C PRO A 287 -13.43 -23.52 18.63
N GLY A 288 -12.85 -23.90 19.77
CA GLY A 288 -11.92 -25.03 19.80
C GLY A 288 -10.58 -24.77 19.10
N GLN A 289 -10.25 -23.53 18.72
CA GLN A 289 -9.03 -23.18 17.96
C GLN A 289 -8.96 -23.90 16.59
N VAL A 290 -10.11 -24.06 15.93
CA VAL A 290 -10.22 -24.63 14.59
C VAL A 290 -10.76 -23.55 13.67
N GLY A 291 -10.10 -23.35 12.52
CA GLY A 291 -10.52 -22.38 11.53
C GLY A 291 -10.53 -20.93 12.02
N ILE A 292 -11.28 -20.11 11.30
CA ILE A 292 -11.43 -18.67 11.57
C ILE A 292 -12.76 -18.42 12.27
N ALA A 293 -12.71 -17.63 13.35
CA ALA A 293 -13.90 -17.22 14.08
C ALA A 293 -14.72 -16.20 13.29
N THR A 294 -16.04 -16.25 13.46
CA THR A 294 -16.93 -15.19 12.98
C THR A 294 -17.26 -14.18 14.08
N LEU A 295 -17.74 -12.98 13.72
CA LEU A 295 -18.25 -11.98 14.66
C LEU A 295 -19.37 -12.56 15.54
N SER A 296 -20.25 -13.38 14.96
CA SER A 296 -21.31 -14.09 15.69
C SER A 296 -20.73 -14.98 16.81
N GLN A 297 -19.66 -15.71 16.52
CA GLN A 297 -18.96 -16.54 17.51
C GLN A 297 -18.23 -15.69 18.55
N ALA A 298 -17.53 -14.62 18.15
CA ALA A 298 -16.85 -13.72 19.08
C ALA A 298 -17.82 -13.03 20.05
N ARG A 299 -19.07 -12.78 19.63
CA ARG A 299 -20.15 -12.21 20.44
C ARG A 299 -20.84 -13.21 21.36
N SER A 300 -20.88 -14.49 21.00
CA SER A 300 -21.58 -15.52 21.79
C SER A 300 -20.66 -16.31 22.72
N ASP A 301 -19.37 -16.44 22.41
CA ASP A 301 -18.38 -17.20 23.18
C ASP A 301 -17.19 -16.33 23.60
N ALA A 302 -17.16 -15.95 24.88
CA ALA A 302 -16.08 -15.14 25.46
C ALA A 302 -14.70 -15.81 25.41
N SER A 303 -14.63 -17.12 25.15
CA SER A 303 -13.34 -17.80 24.98
C SER A 303 -12.70 -17.54 23.61
N VAL A 304 -13.45 -17.09 22.60
CA VAL A 304 -12.92 -16.75 21.27
C VAL A 304 -11.86 -15.65 21.37
N LEU A 305 -12.22 -14.48 21.91
CA LEU A 305 -11.27 -13.36 22.05
C LEU A 305 -10.24 -13.61 23.15
N ARG A 306 -10.62 -14.31 24.24
CA ARG A 306 -9.68 -14.66 25.32
C ARG A 306 -8.54 -15.55 24.85
N ARG A 307 -8.72 -16.34 23.78
CA ARG A 307 -7.64 -17.14 23.19
C ARG A 307 -6.56 -16.25 22.56
N LEU A 308 -6.82 -15.00 22.23
CA LEU A 308 -5.80 -14.07 21.74
C LEU A 308 -4.84 -13.61 22.84
N ASN A 309 -5.15 -13.89 24.12
CA ASN A 309 -4.20 -13.68 25.21
C ASN A 309 -3.01 -14.66 25.10
N VAL A 310 -1.85 -14.16 25.49
CA VAL A 310 -0.63 -14.95 25.69
C VAL A 310 -0.31 -14.89 27.18
N VAL A 311 -0.60 -15.98 27.90
CA VAL A 311 -0.47 -16.06 29.36
C VAL A 311 0.91 -15.55 29.82
N SER A 312 0.92 -14.57 30.71
CA SER A 312 2.11 -13.91 31.28
C SER A 312 2.90 -13.01 30.32
N TYR A 313 2.45 -12.80 29.07
CA TYR A 313 3.10 -11.93 28.10
C TYR A 313 2.18 -10.81 27.59
N PHE A 314 0.92 -11.13 27.28
CA PHE A 314 0.00 -10.19 26.64
C PHE A 314 -1.46 -10.50 26.96
N ASP A 315 -2.19 -9.46 27.36
CA ASP A 315 -3.64 -9.47 27.47
C ASP A 315 -4.22 -8.72 26.27
N TYR A 316 -5.05 -9.41 25.49
CA TYR A 316 -5.72 -8.82 24.34
C TYR A 316 -6.73 -7.76 24.83
N PRO A 317 -6.70 -6.53 24.27
CA PRO A 317 -7.41 -5.40 24.87
C PRO A 317 -8.92 -5.42 24.64
N VAL A 318 -9.44 -6.33 23.82
CA VAL A 318 -10.85 -6.40 23.46
C VAL A 318 -11.49 -7.68 23.99
N ALA A 319 -12.55 -7.51 24.77
CA ALA A 319 -13.34 -8.58 25.33
C ALA A 319 -14.63 -8.82 24.53
N ASN A 320 -15.27 -9.96 24.80
CA ASN A 320 -16.55 -10.32 24.21
C ASN A 320 -17.67 -9.30 24.48
N SER A 321 -17.64 -8.62 25.63
CA SER A 321 -18.58 -7.53 25.96
C SER A 321 -18.45 -6.34 25.02
N ASP A 322 -17.25 -6.08 24.51
CA ASP A 322 -16.93 -4.85 23.77
C ASP A 322 -17.38 -4.97 22.31
N VAL A 323 -17.41 -6.19 21.77
CA VAL A 323 -17.76 -6.48 20.37
C VAL A 323 -19.24 -6.79 20.16
N GLN A 324 -20.09 -6.59 21.17
CA GLN A 324 -21.52 -6.85 21.06
C GLN A 324 -22.20 -5.99 19.98
N GLN A 325 -21.68 -4.77 19.79
CA GLN A 325 -22.13 -3.77 18.84
C GLN A 325 -20.89 -3.11 18.21
N SER A 326 -20.47 -3.60 17.06
CA SER A 326 -19.33 -3.06 16.31
C SER A 326 -19.79 -2.09 15.22
N ILE A 327 -18.97 -1.08 14.93
CA ILE A 327 -19.14 -0.22 13.76
C ILE A 327 -18.25 -0.74 12.64
N ALA A 328 -18.82 -0.89 11.44
CA ALA A 328 -18.07 -1.23 10.24
C ALA A 328 -17.54 0.04 9.57
N LEU A 329 -16.24 0.11 9.32
CA LEU A 329 -15.54 1.22 8.68
C LEU A 329 -15.05 0.78 7.30
N LEU A 330 -15.61 1.39 6.26
CA LEU A 330 -15.29 1.10 4.86
C LEU A 330 -14.02 1.85 4.46
N ASN A 331 -12.98 1.12 4.04
CA ASN A 331 -11.75 1.70 3.50
C ASN A 331 -11.99 2.22 2.06
N VAL A 332 -12.56 3.42 1.95
CA VAL A 332 -12.89 4.06 0.68
C VAL A 332 -12.64 5.57 0.75
N THR A 333 -12.08 6.12 -0.32
CA THR A 333 -11.93 7.57 -0.51
C THR A 333 -13.11 8.14 -1.32
N PRO A 334 -13.31 9.47 -1.35
CA PRO A 334 -14.32 10.09 -2.21
C PRO A 334 -14.20 9.69 -3.69
N GLU A 335 -12.99 9.52 -4.22
CA GLU A 335 -12.77 9.04 -5.59
C GLU A 335 -13.47 7.69 -5.83
N ALA A 336 -13.38 6.77 -4.88
CA ALA A 336 -13.92 5.42 -4.98
C ALA A 336 -15.45 5.36 -5.09
N VAL A 337 -16.16 6.38 -4.59
CA VAL A 337 -17.63 6.46 -4.65
C VAL A 337 -18.10 7.46 -5.71
N SER A 338 -17.19 7.96 -6.54
CA SER A 338 -17.52 8.93 -7.58
C SER A 338 -18.16 8.29 -8.81
N LEU A 339 -19.05 9.05 -9.46
CA LEU A 339 -19.75 8.60 -10.65
C LEU A 339 -18.81 8.42 -11.85
N ARG A 340 -17.75 9.22 -11.93
CA ARG A 340 -16.72 9.06 -12.97
C ARG A 340 -15.96 7.75 -12.81
N MET A 341 -15.71 7.28 -11.58
CA MET A 341 -15.11 5.97 -11.34
C MET A 341 -16.07 4.82 -11.63
N LYS A 342 -17.38 4.97 -11.35
CA LYS A 342 -18.42 4.01 -11.76
C LYS A 342 -18.42 3.83 -13.29
N GLN A 343 -18.38 4.95 -14.00
CA GLN A 343 -18.34 4.96 -15.45
C GLN A 343 -17.02 4.36 -15.97
N LEU A 344 -15.87 4.72 -15.38
CA LEU A 344 -14.56 4.18 -15.74
C LEU A 344 -14.54 2.66 -15.62
N GLU A 345 -14.98 2.11 -14.48
CA GLU A 345 -15.00 0.66 -14.23
C GLU A 345 -15.74 -0.09 -15.34
N SER A 346 -16.90 0.42 -15.76
CA SER A 346 -17.71 -0.20 -16.83
C SER A 346 -17.02 -0.23 -18.20
N GLY A 347 -16.05 0.69 -18.43
CA GLY A 347 -15.27 0.75 -19.67
C GLY A 347 -14.01 -0.10 -19.67
N LEU A 348 -13.56 -0.54 -18.50
CA LEU A 348 -12.36 -1.37 -18.36
C LEU A 348 -12.70 -2.82 -18.74
N THR A 349 -11.98 -3.35 -19.73
CA THR A 349 -12.22 -4.71 -20.27
C THR A 349 -10.92 -5.49 -20.42
N GLY A 350 -11.02 -6.82 -20.54
CA GLY A 350 -9.85 -7.69 -20.68
C GLY A 350 -8.85 -7.55 -19.52
N ASN A 351 -7.57 -7.42 -19.85
CA ASN A 351 -6.46 -7.21 -18.91
C ASN A 351 -6.48 -5.86 -18.20
N ARG A 352 -7.39 -4.94 -18.56
CA ARG A 352 -7.51 -3.61 -17.93
C ARG A 352 -8.52 -3.59 -16.80
N ARG A 353 -9.23 -4.71 -16.55
CA ARG A 353 -10.25 -4.81 -15.50
C ARG A 353 -9.61 -4.63 -14.12
N MET A 354 -10.09 -3.64 -13.40
CA MET A 354 -9.81 -3.39 -11.99
C MET A 354 -11.03 -2.74 -11.35
N LYS A 355 -11.15 -2.88 -10.03
CA LYS A 355 -12.20 -2.23 -9.26
C LYS A 355 -11.84 -0.78 -8.99
N THR A 356 -12.61 0.14 -9.55
CA THR A 356 -12.44 1.59 -9.35
C THR A 356 -13.63 2.20 -8.64
N PHE A 357 -14.80 1.56 -8.63
CA PHE A 357 -15.98 2.08 -7.96
C PHE A 357 -16.46 1.16 -6.84
N VAL A 358 -17.03 1.77 -5.79
CA VAL A 358 -17.67 1.07 -4.69
C VAL A 358 -19.08 1.62 -4.50
N ASP A 359 -20.09 0.75 -4.65
CA ASP A 359 -21.46 1.05 -4.26
C ASP A 359 -21.60 0.90 -2.73
N VAL A 360 -21.21 1.94 -2.02
CA VAL A 360 -21.18 1.91 -0.55
C VAL A 360 -22.58 1.87 0.08
N ASP A 361 -23.63 2.28 -0.65
CA ASP A 361 -25.00 2.24 -0.14
C ASP A 361 -25.55 0.81 -0.18
N ALA A 362 -25.29 0.07 -1.28
CA ALA A 362 -25.59 -1.36 -1.36
C ALA A 362 -24.78 -2.14 -0.32
N LEU A 363 -23.46 -1.91 -0.27
CA LEU A 363 -22.57 -2.59 0.67
C LEU A 363 -22.95 -2.30 2.13
N ALA A 364 -23.31 -1.06 2.46
CA ALA A 364 -23.76 -0.73 3.81
C ALA A 364 -25.06 -1.46 4.18
N THR A 365 -25.98 -1.62 3.23
CA THR A 365 -27.22 -2.37 3.46
C THR A 365 -26.94 -3.84 3.77
N GLU A 366 -26.01 -4.47 3.06
CA GLU A 366 -25.59 -5.85 3.31
C GLU A 366 -24.91 -6.02 4.67
N ILE A 367 -23.99 -5.12 5.01
CA ILE A 367 -23.24 -5.17 6.27
C ILE A 367 -24.15 -4.88 7.48
N ASP A 368 -25.04 -3.90 7.39
CA ASP A 368 -25.96 -3.51 8.47
C ASP A 368 -26.98 -4.63 8.79
N ALA A 369 -27.22 -5.55 7.85
CA ALA A 369 -28.05 -6.73 8.08
C ALA A 369 -27.38 -7.78 8.99
N VAL A 370 -26.07 -7.70 9.23
CA VAL A 370 -25.33 -8.65 10.05
C VAL A 370 -25.56 -8.37 11.55
N PRO A 371 -26.05 -9.35 12.34
CA PRO A 371 -26.21 -9.17 13.77
C PRO A 371 -24.89 -8.80 14.48
N GLY A 372 -24.92 -7.69 15.21
CA GLY A 372 -23.74 -7.18 15.93
C GLY A 372 -23.01 -6.05 15.20
N ILE A 373 -23.44 -5.70 13.99
CA ILE A 373 -23.11 -4.41 13.40
C ILE A 373 -24.15 -3.38 13.85
N ALA A 374 -23.68 -2.26 14.40
CA ALA A 374 -24.51 -1.16 14.87
C ALA A 374 -24.54 0.04 13.90
N GLY A 375 -23.74 -0.02 12.83
CA GLY A 375 -23.75 0.96 11.76
C GLY A 375 -22.54 0.83 10.86
N VAL A 376 -22.64 1.47 9.69
CA VAL A 376 -21.60 1.51 8.67
C VAL A 376 -21.17 2.96 8.44
N ARG A 377 -19.86 3.19 8.35
CA ARG A 377 -19.25 4.51 8.10
C ARG A 377 -18.13 4.39 7.08
N LEU A 378 -17.78 5.50 6.44
CA LEU A 378 -16.51 5.57 5.74
C LEU A 378 -15.39 5.71 6.78
N TRP A 379 -14.29 5.01 6.56
CA TRP A 379 -13.10 5.12 7.38
C TRP A 379 -12.36 6.40 7.02
N ASP A 380 -12.03 7.21 8.03
CA ASP A 380 -11.38 8.51 7.85
C ASP A 380 -9.86 8.42 7.69
N VAL A 381 -9.24 7.32 8.12
CA VAL A 381 -7.78 7.11 8.09
C VAL A 381 -7.14 7.31 6.71
N PRO A 382 -7.70 6.83 5.59
CA PRO A 382 -7.14 7.09 4.26
C PRO A 382 -7.01 8.59 3.96
N LEU A 383 -8.01 9.40 4.35
CA LEU A 383 -7.97 10.84 4.18
C LEU A 383 -7.00 11.51 5.16
N LEU A 384 -6.93 11.03 6.40
CA LEU A 384 -5.95 11.50 7.38
C LEU A 384 -4.53 11.25 6.88
N ALA A 385 -4.26 10.15 6.16
CA ALA A 385 -2.95 9.87 5.59
C ALA A 385 -2.51 10.92 4.56
N GLU A 386 -3.44 11.36 3.71
CA GLU A 386 -3.20 12.44 2.74
C GLU A 386 -2.93 13.78 3.44
N VAL A 387 -3.74 14.13 4.44
CA VAL A 387 -3.54 15.36 5.23
C VAL A 387 -2.21 15.32 5.97
N TYR A 388 -1.88 14.20 6.61
CA TYR A 388 -0.62 14.00 7.33
C TYR A 388 0.58 14.18 6.41
N ALA A 389 0.57 13.55 5.22
CA ALA A 389 1.65 13.68 4.25
C ALA A 389 1.83 15.13 3.76
N ALA A 390 0.71 15.83 3.48
CA ALA A 390 0.74 17.22 3.05
C ALA A 390 1.29 18.16 4.14
N GLU A 391 0.85 17.98 5.40
CA GLU A 391 1.30 18.78 6.53
C GLU A 391 2.76 18.50 6.90
N LEU A 392 3.18 17.23 6.91
CA LEU A 392 4.58 16.86 7.13
C LEU A 392 5.48 17.47 6.06
N LYS A 393 5.08 17.43 4.80
CA LYS A 393 5.81 18.07 3.69
C LYS A 393 5.90 19.59 3.88
N ALA A 394 4.81 20.24 4.27
CA ALA A 394 4.79 21.68 4.52
C ALA A 394 5.65 22.10 5.72
N ALA A 395 5.68 21.28 6.77
CA ALA A 395 6.55 21.47 7.94
C ALA A 395 8.02 21.25 7.56
N ALA A 396 8.33 20.18 6.83
CA ALA A 396 9.67 19.86 6.36
C ALA A 396 10.28 21.02 5.54
N MET A 397 9.52 21.67 4.65
CA MET A 397 10.00 22.84 3.90
C MET A 397 10.54 23.99 4.77
N ARG A 398 10.19 24.03 6.06
CA ARG A 398 10.59 25.07 7.02
C ARG A 398 11.65 24.59 8.02
N ASP A 399 11.89 23.29 8.12
CA ASP A 399 12.85 22.67 9.03
C ASP A 399 13.80 21.73 8.25
N PRO A 400 15.07 22.13 8.03
CA PRO A 400 16.05 21.30 7.34
C PRO A 400 16.32 19.95 8.01
N LEU A 401 16.27 19.87 9.35
CA LEU A 401 16.45 18.61 10.05
C LEU A 401 15.28 17.69 9.75
N LEU A 402 14.05 18.20 9.81
CA LEU A 402 12.85 17.42 9.51
C LEU A 402 12.80 17.00 8.04
N THR A 403 13.23 17.86 7.12
CA THR A 403 13.43 17.51 5.70
C THR A 403 14.36 16.30 5.57
N PHE A 404 15.54 16.37 6.19
CA PHE A 404 16.49 15.27 6.14
C PHE A 404 15.91 13.97 6.72
N TRP A 405 15.30 14.04 7.90
CA TRP A 405 14.73 12.88 8.59
C TRP A 405 13.60 12.21 7.80
N SER A 406 12.63 13.01 7.33
CA SER A 406 11.48 12.50 6.56
C SER A 406 11.91 11.89 5.22
N GLN A 407 12.86 12.51 4.52
CA GLN A 407 13.36 11.97 3.24
C GLN A 407 14.26 10.75 3.42
N ALA A 408 15.13 10.74 4.44
CA ALA A 408 16.07 9.65 4.68
C ALA A 408 15.36 8.30 4.86
N SER A 409 14.19 8.31 5.49
CA SER A 409 13.40 7.10 5.78
C SER A 409 13.06 6.28 4.53
N TRP A 410 12.93 6.91 3.36
CA TRP A 410 12.54 6.18 2.14
C TRP A 410 13.36 6.59 0.91
N ALA A 411 14.51 7.22 1.12
CA ALA A 411 15.39 7.68 0.04
C ALA A 411 15.84 6.55 -0.91
N ILE A 412 15.87 5.30 -0.45
CA ILE A 412 16.19 4.13 -1.29
C ILE A 412 15.10 3.76 -2.30
N LEU A 413 13.87 4.26 -2.12
CA LEU A 413 12.73 4.02 -3.02
C LEU A 413 12.29 5.32 -3.70
N ASP A 414 12.19 6.40 -2.92
CA ASP A 414 11.60 7.67 -3.35
C ASP A 414 12.67 8.66 -3.86
N GLY A 415 13.96 8.29 -3.75
CA GLY A 415 15.09 9.09 -4.19
C GLY A 415 15.28 9.11 -5.71
N MET A 416 16.03 10.11 -6.19
CA MET A 416 16.28 10.31 -7.63
C MET A 416 17.56 9.65 -8.14
N SER A 417 18.32 8.98 -7.27
CA SER A 417 19.55 8.26 -7.65
C SER A 417 19.22 7.04 -8.50
N ASP A 418 20.18 6.59 -9.31
CA ASP A 418 19.98 5.42 -10.18
C ASP A 418 19.70 4.15 -9.37
N ASN A 419 20.33 4.00 -8.20
CA ASN A 419 20.05 2.88 -7.29
C ASN A 419 18.63 2.95 -6.71
N ALA A 420 18.15 4.13 -6.33
CA ALA A 420 16.79 4.27 -5.82
C ALA A 420 15.76 3.93 -6.91
N LYS A 421 15.97 4.41 -8.14
CA LYS A 421 15.12 4.06 -9.30
C LYS A 421 15.15 2.57 -9.61
N LEU A 422 16.32 1.93 -9.55
CA LEU A 422 16.46 0.50 -9.81
C LEU A 422 15.77 -0.34 -8.73
N LEU A 423 15.91 0.04 -7.45
CA LEU A 423 15.24 -0.62 -6.35
C LEU A 423 13.72 -0.42 -6.39
N ALA A 424 13.27 0.78 -6.73
CA ALA A 424 11.87 1.09 -6.99
C ALA A 424 11.33 0.19 -8.13
N LEU A 425 12.01 0.14 -9.26
CA LEU A 425 11.60 -0.74 -10.37
C LEU A 425 11.55 -2.21 -9.95
N ALA A 426 12.53 -2.70 -9.20
CA ALA A 426 12.52 -4.05 -8.65
C ALA A 426 11.30 -4.31 -7.76
N ARG A 427 10.95 -3.35 -6.89
CA ARG A 427 9.77 -3.43 -6.02
C ARG A 427 8.46 -3.38 -6.80
N TRP A 428 8.39 -2.58 -7.85
CA TRP A 428 7.25 -2.54 -8.76
C TRP A 428 7.03 -3.90 -9.41
N ARG A 429 8.06 -4.45 -10.07
CA ARG A 429 8.01 -5.76 -10.72
C ARG A 429 7.67 -6.88 -9.73
N HIS A 430 8.20 -6.82 -8.50
CA HIS A 430 7.85 -7.76 -7.43
C HIS A 430 6.35 -7.72 -7.12
N LEU A 431 5.78 -6.53 -6.88
CA LEU A 431 4.36 -6.40 -6.58
C LEU A 431 3.46 -6.79 -7.76
N HIS A 432 3.98 -6.78 -8.99
CA HIS A 432 3.31 -7.28 -10.19
C HIS A 432 3.44 -8.81 -10.39
N GLY A 433 4.15 -9.52 -9.51
CA GLY A 433 4.42 -10.95 -9.68
C GLY A 433 5.44 -11.25 -10.80
N GLN A 434 6.15 -10.24 -11.30
CA GLN A 434 7.12 -10.35 -12.39
C GLN A 434 8.51 -10.63 -11.82
N PHE A 435 8.74 -11.88 -11.39
CA PHE A 435 9.96 -12.28 -10.68
C PHE A 435 11.15 -12.54 -11.60
N ASP A 436 10.90 -13.12 -12.76
CA ASP A 436 11.90 -13.56 -13.75
C ASP A 436 11.91 -12.67 -14.99
N LYS A 437 12.94 -12.85 -15.82
CA LYS A 437 13.08 -12.10 -17.07
C LYS A 437 11.88 -12.37 -17.99
N ASP A 438 11.34 -11.29 -18.56
CA ASP A 438 10.43 -11.38 -19.70
C ASP A 438 11.25 -11.36 -20.99
N ASP A 439 11.30 -12.49 -21.68
CA ASP A 439 12.05 -12.63 -22.94
C ASP A 439 11.35 -11.93 -24.12
N GLU A 440 10.04 -11.70 -24.05
CA GLU A 440 9.29 -11.01 -25.11
C GLU A 440 9.49 -9.48 -25.04
N GLU A 441 9.52 -8.94 -23.83
CA GLU A 441 9.74 -7.50 -23.58
C GLU A 441 11.22 -7.12 -23.40
N ASP A 442 12.13 -8.10 -23.38
CA ASP A 442 13.55 -7.95 -22.97
C ASP A 442 13.70 -7.20 -21.63
N ALA A 443 12.75 -7.42 -20.71
CA ALA A 443 12.65 -6.73 -19.44
C ALA A 443 13.20 -7.60 -18.30
N GLU A 444 14.06 -7.04 -17.45
CA GLU A 444 14.56 -7.73 -16.27
C GLU A 444 13.46 -7.90 -15.21
N GLY A 445 13.33 -9.12 -14.67
CA GLY A 445 12.44 -9.40 -13.54
C GLY A 445 12.98 -8.87 -12.21
N ALA A 446 12.08 -8.77 -11.23
CA ALA A 446 12.39 -8.24 -9.90
C ALA A 446 13.60 -8.90 -9.22
N ARG A 447 13.79 -10.21 -9.41
CA ARG A 447 14.88 -10.96 -8.79
C ARG A 447 16.25 -10.47 -9.26
N VAL A 448 16.42 -10.23 -10.56
CA VAL A 448 17.68 -9.75 -11.14
C VAL A 448 17.97 -8.34 -10.65
N LEU A 449 16.96 -7.46 -10.69
CA LEU A 449 17.07 -6.08 -10.25
C LEU A 449 17.44 -5.97 -8.76
N TYR A 450 16.84 -6.79 -7.89
CA TYR A 450 17.25 -6.85 -6.47
C TYR A 450 18.68 -7.38 -6.29
N LEU A 451 19.12 -8.36 -7.07
CA LEU A 451 20.49 -8.88 -6.97
C LEU A 451 21.52 -7.81 -7.32
N GLN A 452 21.23 -6.92 -8.29
CA GLN A 452 22.09 -5.80 -8.67
C GLN A 452 22.25 -4.77 -7.54
N GLN A 453 21.27 -4.63 -6.65
CA GLN A 453 21.32 -3.71 -5.50
C GLN A 453 22.16 -4.22 -4.32
N ARG A 454 22.73 -5.43 -4.40
CA ARG A 454 23.42 -6.09 -3.29
C ARG A 454 24.93 -5.96 -3.36
N ALA A 455 25.42 -4.72 -3.40
CA ALA A 455 26.85 -4.42 -3.32
C ALA A 455 27.52 -5.16 -2.13
N PRO A 456 28.67 -5.82 -2.32
CA PRO A 456 29.38 -6.50 -1.25
C PRO A 456 29.88 -5.51 -0.20
N GLU A 457 30.07 -5.96 1.05
CA GLU A 457 30.37 -5.04 2.16
C GLU A 457 31.70 -4.30 1.97
N PHE A 458 32.71 -4.97 1.41
CA PHE A 458 34.00 -4.33 1.13
C PHE A 458 33.87 -3.17 0.14
N GLU A 459 32.98 -3.26 -0.86
CA GLU A 459 32.76 -2.17 -1.83
C GLU A 459 32.10 -0.96 -1.17
N ILE A 460 31.19 -1.19 -0.22
CA ILE A 460 30.59 -0.14 0.59
C ILE A 460 31.66 0.52 1.47
N GLU A 461 32.51 -0.27 2.13
CA GLU A 461 33.62 0.23 2.96
C GLU A 461 34.65 1.02 2.13
N ASP A 462 34.97 0.55 0.93
CA ASP A 462 35.95 1.13 0.01
C ASP A 462 35.48 2.45 -0.63
N LEU A 463 34.20 2.82 -0.51
CA LEU A 463 33.69 4.11 -1.01
C LEU A 463 34.50 5.31 -0.47
N GLY A 464 35.09 5.21 0.73
CA GLY A 464 35.93 6.26 1.30
C GLY A 464 37.27 6.47 0.58
N ILE A 465 37.74 5.47 -0.18
CA ILE A 465 39.08 5.44 -0.77
C ILE A 465 39.08 5.24 -2.29
N ASP A 466 38.02 4.66 -2.85
CA ASP A 466 37.88 4.39 -4.28
C ASP A 466 37.20 5.55 -5.01
N VAL A 467 37.95 6.21 -5.90
CA VAL A 467 37.49 7.39 -6.65
C VAL A 467 36.45 7.03 -7.71
N ASP A 468 36.47 5.83 -8.28
CA ASP A 468 35.51 5.41 -9.30
C ASP A 468 34.18 5.02 -8.67
N LEU A 469 34.19 4.38 -7.49
CA LEU A 469 32.99 4.21 -6.68
C LEU A 469 32.41 5.56 -6.24
N GLN A 470 33.23 6.50 -5.78
CA GLN A 470 32.77 7.84 -5.45
C GLN A 470 32.06 8.53 -6.62
N LYS A 471 32.61 8.44 -7.84
CA LYS A 471 31.95 8.96 -9.04
C LYS A 471 30.63 8.25 -9.32
N ALA A 472 30.60 6.92 -9.24
CA ALA A 472 29.40 6.12 -9.52
C ALA A 472 28.24 6.46 -8.58
N TYR A 473 28.55 6.75 -7.31
CA TYR A 473 27.56 7.11 -6.29
C TYR A 473 27.38 8.62 -6.10
N GLY A 474 27.97 9.45 -6.98
CA GLY A 474 27.82 10.90 -6.95
C GLY A 474 28.46 11.59 -5.73
N VAL A 475 29.39 10.92 -5.06
CA VAL A 475 30.16 11.48 -3.95
C VAL A 475 31.34 12.26 -4.51
N ARG A 476 31.39 13.56 -4.23
CA ARG A 476 32.51 14.41 -4.66
C ARG A 476 32.88 15.37 -3.56
N ARG A 477 34.16 15.36 -3.16
CA ARG A 477 34.71 16.40 -2.31
C ARG A 477 34.85 17.70 -3.09
N GLU A 478 34.12 18.73 -2.67
CA GLU A 478 34.25 20.06 -3.27
C GLU A 478 35.47 20.81 -2.73
N LEU A 479 36.01 21.74 -3.53
CA LEU A 479 37.16 22.55 -3.12
C LEU A 479 36.75 23.48 -1.96
N GLY A 480 37.42 23.34 -0.82
CA GLY A 480 37.10 24.09 0.40
C GLY A 480 36.09 23.42 1.33
N MET A 481 35.59 22.23 0.98
CA MET A 481 34.74 21.43 1.87
C MET A 481 35.52 20.93 3.08
N ASP A 482 34.94 21.13 4.27
CA ASP A 482 35.51 20.67 5.53
C ASP A 482 35.62 19.13 5.57
N GLN A 483 36.66 18.62 6.24
CA GLN A 483 36.90 17.17 6.31
C GLN A 483 35.74 16.44 6.98
N ASN A 484 35.18 16.98 8.06
CA ASN A 484 34.08 16.32 8.78
C ASN A 484 32.80 16.30 7.92
N GLN A 485 32.55 17.39 7.17
CA GLN A 485 31.42 17.46 6.25
C GLN A 485 31.51 16.40 5.14
N TYR A 486 32.70 16.21 4.57
CA TYR A 486 32.95 15.19 3.57
C TYR A 486 32.81 13.76 4.13
N GLU A 487 33.32 13.51 5.34
CA GLU A 487 33.17 12.22 6.02
C GLU A 487 31.71 11.90 6.36
N MET A 488 30.91 12.90 6.76
CA MET A 488 29.47 12.74 6.95
C MET A 488 28.74 12.38 5.65
N GLN A 489 29.10 13.04 4.53
CA GLN A 489 28.52 12.74 3.22
C GLN A 489 28.84 11.30 2.79
N LEU A 490 30.09 10.85 3.01
CA LEU A 490 30.50 9.47 2.73
C LEU A 490 29.69 8.47 3.55
N ARG A 491 29.60 8.66 4.88
CA ARG A 491 28.82 7.78 5.76
C ARG A 491 27.36 7.70 5.34
N TYR A 492 26.75 8.84 5.03
CA TYR A 492 25.36 8.89 4.57
C TYR A 492 25.13 8.03 3.31
N VAL A 493 26.03 8.11 2.32
CA VAL A 493 25.91 7.28 1.11
C VAL A 493 26.17 5.80 1.41
N GLN A 494 27.13 5.47 2.27
CA GLN A 494 27.35 4.09 2.72
C GLN A 494 26.11 3.52 3.41
N ASP A 495 25.44 4.30 4.24
CA ASP A 495 24.23 3.90 4.95
C ASP A 495 23.08 3.67 3.97
N LEU A 496 22.90 4.54 2.97
CA LEU A 496 21.93 4.33 1.89
C LEU A 496 22.23 3.05 1.08
N MET A 497 23.50 2.77 0.77
CA MET A 497 23.90 1.55 0.09
C MET A 497 23.55 0.31 0.92
N ARG A 498 23.88 0.32 2.23
CA ARG A 498 23.52 -0.78 3.14
C ARG A 498 22.02 -0.96 3.25
N MET A 499 21.28 0.14 3.34
CA MET A 499 19.83 0.13 3.45
C MET A 499 19.17 -0.45 2.19
N GLY A 500 19.60 -0.03 1.01
CA GLY A 500 19.15 -0.58 -0.28
C GLY A 500 19.48 -2.07 -0.42
N LYS A 501 20.71 -2.47 -0.06
CA LYS A 501 21.14 -3.89 -0.01
C LYS A 501 20.27 -4.72 0.94
N ASN A 502 19.97 -4.21 2.13
CA ASN A 502 19.14 -4.91 3.12
C ASN A 502 17.71 -5.09 2.60
N ALA A 503 17.11 -4.03 2.05
CA ALA A 503 15.76 -4.06 1.47
C ALA A 503 15.69 -5.07 0.32
N ALA A 504 16.63 -4.99 -0.64
CA ALA A 504 16.72 -5.93 -1.75
C ALA A 504 16.93 -7.38 -1.30
N THR A 505 17.75 -7.60 -0.27
CA THR A 505 18.00 -8.94 0.29
C THR A 505 16.73 -9.49 0.98
N TYR A 506 16.00 -8.66 1.71
CA TYR A 506 14.74 -9.06 2.32
C TYR A 506 13.67 -9.37 1.26
N TRP A 507 13.44 -8.47 0.31
CA TRP A 507 12.41 -8.65 -0.70
C TRP A 507 12.70 -9.78 -1.69
N VAL A 508 13.96 -10.02 -2.07
CA VAL A 508 14.28 -11.20 -2.87
C VAL A 508 14.06 -12.50 -2.09
N SER A 509 14.18 -12.48 -0.75
CA SER A 509 13.85 -13.63 0.10
C SER A 509 12.34 -13.91 0.10
N LEU A 510 11.50 -12.86 0.11
CA LEU A 510 10.05 -13.00 -0.07
C LEU A 510 9.72 -13.60 -1.45
N ILE A 511 10.38 -13.14 -2.52
CA ILE A 511 10.23 -13.74 -3.85
C ILE A 511 10.56 -15.24 -3.83
N GLN A 512 11.56 -15.70 -3.08
CA GLN A 512 11.84 -17.14 -2.98
C GLN A 512 10.68 -17.89 -2.32
N TYR A 513 10.06 -17.31 -1.29
CA TYR A 513 8.90 -17.92 -0.63
C TYR A 513 7.69 -17.94 -1.56
N ASP A 514 7.40 -16.81 -2.21
CA ASP A 514 6.28 -16.69 -3.14
C ASP A 514 6.52 -17.58 -4.37
N ASP A 515 7.73 -17.76 -4.86
CA ASP A 515 8.03 -18.70 -5.95
C ASP A 515 8.12 -20.17 -5.49
N GLU A 516 7.61 -20.49 -4.30
CA GLU A 516 7.54 -21.84 -3.69
C GLU A 516 8.91 -22.50 -3.46
N ARG A 517 10.00 -21.72 -3.52
CA ARG A 517 11.37 -22.16 -3.26
C ARG A 517 11.69 -22.07 -1.77
N TYR A 518 10.90 -22.75 -0.92
CA TYR A 518 10.93 -22.57 0.53
C TYR A 518 12.30 -22.84 1.19
N GLU A 519 13.06 -23.84 0.73
CA GLU A 519 14.42 -24.10 1.23
C GLU A 519 15.41 -22.97 0.85
N THR A 520 15.22 -22.41 -0.35
CA THR A 520 16.00 -21.24 -0.79
C THR A 520 15.61 -20.04 0.06
N ALA A 521 14.31 -19.79 0.27
CA ALA A 521 13.82 -18.74 1.17
C ALA A 521 14.42 -18.86 2.57
N GLN A 522 14.44 -20.07 3.15
CA GLN A 522 15.08 -20.34 4.45
C GLN A 522 16.55 -19.91 4.46
N THR A 523 17.31 -20.31 3.43
CA THR A 523 18.74 -19.99 3.32
C THR A 523 18.95 -18.48 3.20
N TRP A 524 18.12 -17.80 2.43
CA TRP A 524 18.21 -16.36 2.24
C TRP A 524 17.85 -15.57 3.50
N PHE A 525 16.73 -15.89 4.15
CA PHE A 525 16.38 -15.24 5.41
C PHE A 525 17.43 -15.49 6.48
N SER A 526 17.82 -16.75 6.71
CA SER A 526 18.76 -17.10 7.79
C SER A 526 20.19 -16.60 7.55
N LYS A 527 20.73 -16.73 6.32
CA LYS A 527 22.14 -16.46 6.05
C LYS A 527 22.42 -15.10 5.42
N ARG A 528 21.40 -14.35 5.00
CA ARG A 528 21.58 -13.07 4.29
C ARG A 528 20.88 -11.90 4.97
N VAL A 529 19.70 -12.13 5.55
CA VAL A 529 18.97 -11.08 6.29
C VAL A 529 19.29 -11.15 7.78
N LEU A 530 19.22 -12.36 8.36
CA LEU A 530 19.41 -12.63 9.79
C LEU A 530 20.82 -13.12 10.13
N ASP A 531 21.81 -12.79 9.29
CA ASP A 531 23.21 -13.17 9.50
C ASP A 531 23.70 -12.59 10.85
N SER A 532 24.04 -13.47 11.79
CA SER A 532 24.43 -13.09 13.15
C SER A 532 25.71 -12.26 13.16
N ASP A 533 26.67 -12.55 12.27
CA ASP A 533 27.93 -11.81 12.24
C ASP A 533 27.69 -10.39 11.70
N LEU A 534 26.76 -10.24 10.76
CA LEU A 534 26.33 -8.94 10.25
C LEU A 534 25.58 -8.14 11.31
N ILE A 535 24.64 -8.78 12.03
CA ILE A 535 23.85 -8.15 13.09
C ILE A 535 24.77 -7.71 14.24
N SER A 536 25.61 -8.61 14.76
CA SER A 536 26.52 -8.29 15.85
C SER A 536 27.54 -7.21 15.46
N ARG A 537 28.03 -7.20 14.22
CA ARG A 537 28.90 -6.10 13.74
C ARG A 537 28.18 -4.76 13.81
N ARG A 538 26.93 -4.69 13.37
CA ARG A 538 26.14 -3.45 13.36
C ARG A 538 25.80 -2.96 14.76
N GLU A 539 25.46 -3.87 15.67
CA GLU A 539 25.28 -3.54 17.08
C GLU A 539 26.58 -2.96 17.70
N LEU A 540 27.74 -3.52 17.34
CA LEU A 540 29.05 -3.03 17.80
C LEU A 540 29.43 -1.67 17.19
N THR A 541 29.07 -1.40 15.94
CA THR A 541 29.35 -0.12 15.26
C THR A 541 28.33 0.97 15.57
N GLY A 542 27.19 0.61 16.18
CA GLY A 542 26.07 1.52 16.43
C GLY A 542 25.24 1.81 15.18
N ASP A 543 25.35 0.97 14.14
CA ASP A 543 24.58 1.11 12.90
C ASP A 543 23.13 0.64 13.11
N VAL A 544 22.18 1.31 12.45
CA VAL A 544 20.76 0.97 12.54
C VAL A 544 20.52 -0.42 11.92
N LEU A 545 19.91 -1.33 12.70
CA LEU A 545 19.48 -2.64 12.21
C LEU A 545 18.42 -2.47 11.11
N SER A 546 18.34 -3.47 10.21
CA SER A 546 17.35 -3.41 9.14
C SER A 546 15.91 -3.41 9.71
N PRO A 547 14.99 -2.57 9.17
CA PRO A 547 13.58 -2.55 9.58
C PRO A 547 12.91 -3.91 9.51
N TRP A 548 13.38 -4.76 8.60
CA TRP A 548 12.75 -6.02 8.24
C TRP A 548 13.26 -7.22 9.05
N VAL A 549 14.10 -7.04 10.07
CA VAL A 549 14.63 -8.18 10.87
C VAL A 549 13.51 -9.02 11.48
N ALA A 550 12.55 -8.39 12.18
CA ALA A 550 11.42 -9.10 12.79
C ALA A 550 10.54 -9.78 11.72
N ALA A 551 10.27 -9.08 10.61
CA ALA A 551 9.49 -9.62 9.49
C ALA A 551 10.21 -10.79 8.79
N ALA A 552 11.53 -10.73 8.64
CA ALA A 552 12.36 -11.80 8.09
C ALA A 552 12.36 -13.03 8.97
N ARG A 553 12.38 -12.85 10.30
CA ARG A 553 12.28 -13.95 11.26
C ARG A 553 10.91 -14.65 11.15
N TYR A 554 9.83 -13.87 11.09
CA TYR A 554 8.49 -14.40 10.84
C TYR A 554 8.43 -15.21 9.53
N ASN A 555 8.94 -14.64 8.43
CA ASN A 555 8.91 -15.31 7.13
C ASN A 555 9.84 -16.54 7.05
N LEU A 556 10.95 -16.56 7.78
CA LEU A 556 11.78 -17.75 7.94
C LEU A 556 10.98 -18.86 8.65
N ALA A 557 10.24 -18.53 9.72
CA ALA A 557 9.37 -19.50 10.40
C ALA A 557 8.26 -20.02 9.47
N ARG A 558 7.62 -19.14 8.67
CA ARG A 558 6.66 -19.56 7.63
C ARG A 558 7.31 -20.50 6.60
N SER A 559 8.54 -20.23 6.19
CA SER A 559 9.28 -21.08 5.24
C SER A 559 9.61 -22.46 5.84
N LEU A 560 9.90 -22.52 7.14
CA LEU A 560 10.13 -23.77 7.88
C LEU A 560 8.84 -24.59 8.00
N GLU A 561 7.70 -23.94 8.28
CA GLU A 561 6.39 -24.60 8.29
C GLU A 561 6.09 -25.29 6.96
N ARG A 562 6.29 -24.58 5.85
CA ARG A 562 6.07 -25.12 4.49
C ARG A 562 6.95 -26.33 4.17
N SER A 563 8.11 -26.44 4.80
CA SER A 563 9.03 -27.57 4.63
C SER A 563 8.88 -28.65 5.70
N GLY A 564 7.84 -28.58 6.54
CA GLY A 564 7.58 -29.56 7.60
C GLY A 564 8.51 -29.49 8.82
N LYS A 565 9.36 -28.47 8.92
CA LYS A 565 10.29 -28.27 10.07
C LYS A 565 9.58 -27.54 11.21
N ILE A 566 8.53 -28.17 11.73
CA ILE A 566 7.56 -27.54 12.64
C ILE A 566 8.20 -27.09 13.96
N ASP A 567 9.06 -27.92 14.56
CA ASP A 567 9.70 -27.57 15.84
C ASP A 567 10.62 -26.34 15.73
N GLU A 568 11.39 -26.25 14.63
CA GLU A 568 12.24 -25.09 14.35
C GLU A 568 11.39 -23.82 14.15
N ALA A 569 10.28 -23.92 13.43
CA ALA A 569 9.35 -22.81 13.26
C ALA A 569 8.77 -22.33 14.60
N ILE A 570 8.32 -23.27 15.46
CA ILE A 570 7.79 -22.96 16.80
C ILE A 570 8.81 -22.23 17.66
N GLN A 571 10.08 -22.64 17.62
CA GLN A 571 11.13 -21.95 18.38
C GLN A 571 11.38 -20.55 17.82
N LEU A 572 11.39 -20.39 16.50
CA LEU A 572 11.68 -19.12 15.86
C LEU A 572 10.60 -18.06 16.11
N TYR A 573 9.35 -18.47 16.31
CA TYR A 573 8.25 -17.58 16.71
C TYR A 573 8.33 -17.08 18.15
N LYS A 574 9.09 -17.76 19.02
CA LYS A 574 9.23 -17.39 20.43
C LYS A 574 10.40 -16.42 20.59
N THR A 575 10.16 -15.18 20.21
CA THR A 575 11.11 -14.07 20.38
C THR A 575 10.93 -13.37 21.71
N ASP A 576 11.86 -12.47 22.04
CA ASP A 576 11.78 -11.56 23.18
C ASP A 576 12.00 -10.14 22.64
N GLY A 577 10.95 -9.33 22.64
CA GLY A 577 10.99 -7.92 22.23
C GLY A 577 10.74 -7.63 20.74
N ASP A 578 10.47 -8.63 19.89
CA ASP A 578 10.07 -8.37 18.50
C ASP A 578 8.66 -7.74 18.47
N PRO A 579 8.37 -6.76 17.58
CA PRO A 579 7.08 -6.06 17.61
C PRO A 579 5.84 -6.95 17.41
N GLN A 580 5.95 -8.05 16.66
CA GLN A 580 4.85 -9.00 16.42
C GLN A 580 4.93 -10.25 17.31
N GLU A 581 5.67 -10.20 18.42
CA GLU A 581 5.91 -11.37 19.29
C GLU A 581 4.61 -12.04 19.74
N HIS A 582 3.58 -11.27 20.09
CA HIS A 582 2.32 -11.82 20.60
C HIS A 582 1.62 -12.70 19.56
N GLY A 583 1.46 -12.18 18.35
CA GLY A 583 0.93 -12.91 17.20
C GLY A 583 1.74 -14.15 16.84
N ASN A 584 3.07 -14.02 16.86
CA ASN A 584 3.98 -15.13 16.60
C ASN A 584 3.80 -16.26 17.63
N ARG A 585 3.68 -15.92 18.92
CA ARG A 585 3.42 -16.90 19.99
C ARG A 585 2.05 -17.55 19.86
N LEU A 586 1.02 -16.82 19.42
CA LEU A 586 -0.29 -17.40 19.12
C LEU A 586 -0.19 -18.43 17.99
N ARG A 587 0.48 -18.08 16.89
CA ARG A 587 0.72 -19.01 15.78
C ARG A 587 1.49 -20.25 16.24
N ALA A 588 2.57 -20.08 17.01
CA ALA A 588 3.34 -21.19 17.56
C ALA A 588 2.50 -22.14 18.43
N ARG A 589 1.58 -21.59 19.24
CA ARG A 589 0.67 -22.38 20.09
C ARG A 589 -0.32 -23.19 19.24
N LEU A 590 -0.90 -22.59 18.21
CA LEU A 590 -1.82 -23.28 17.30
C LEU A 590 -1.10 -24.37 16.50
N LEU A 591 0.14 -24.09 16.07
CA LEU A 591 0.97 -25.03 15.34
C LEU A 591 1.37 -26.24 16.20
N ASP A 592 1.79 -26.02 17.46
CA ASP A 592 2.09 -27.08 18.42
C ASP A 592 0.85 -27.95 18.70
N LYS A 593 -0.33 -27.32 18.82
CA LYS A 593 -1.59 -28.05 18.98
C LYS A 593 -1.87 -28.97 17.79
N ARG A 594 -1.75 -28.47 16.56
CA ARG A 594 -1.96 -29.27 15.35
C ARG A 594 -0.95 -30.41 15.25
N ARG A 595 0.33 -30.13 15.49
CA ARG A 595 1.40 -31.15 15.52
C ARG A 595 1.04 -32.31 16.45
N ARG A 596 0.62 -32.01 17.69
CA ARG A 596 0.22 -33.03 18.68
C ARG A 596 -1.02 -33.81 18.27
N ALA A 597 -1.97 -33.18 17.58
CA ALA A 597 -3.16 -33.87 17.07
C ALA A 597 -2.79 -34.92 16.01
N VAL A 598 -1.94 -34.55 15.05
CA VAL A 598 -1.43 -35.46 14.01
C VAL A 598 -0.58 -36.59 14.61
N GLU A 599 0.22 -36.32 15.64
CA GLU A 599 1.00 -37.34 16.35
C GLU A 599 0.14 -38.35 17.13
N ALA A 600 -1.08 -37.98 17.52
CA ALA A 600 -1.98 -38.83 18.32
C ALA A 600 -2.90 -39.75 17.46
N GLU A 601 -3.17 -39.40 16.20
CA GLU A 601 -4.01 -40.21 15.29
C GLU A 601 -3.47 -41.64 15.03
N PRO A 602 -2.15 -41.89 14.88
CA PRO A 602 -1.60 -43.22 14.66
C PRO A 602 -1.78 -44.18 15.86
N GLU A 603 -1.80 -43.67 17.10
CA GLU A 603 -1.98 -44.50 18.31
C GLU A 603 -3.43 -44.96 18.49
N ALA A 604 -4.40 -44.14 18.07
CA ALA A 604 -5.82 -44.50 18.07
C ALA A 604 -6.15 -45.59 17.03
N ALA A 605 -5.58 -45.50 15.82
CA ALA A 605 -5.78 -46.49 14.77
C ALA A 605 -5.06 -47.84 15.03
N ALA A 606 -4.07 -47.87 15.94
CA ALA A 606 -3.38 -49.09 16.36
C ALA A 606 -4.01 -49.77 17.60
N SER A 607 -5.02 -49.14 18.19
CA SER A 607 -5.74 -49.63 19.38
C SER A 607 -7.20 -50.04 19.10
N GLU A 608 -7.66 -49.91 17.86
CA GLU A 608 -8.84 -50.59 17.28
C GLU A 608 -8.41 -51.84 16.52
#